data_AF-A0A7J8W0C3-F1
#
_entry.id   AF-A0A7J8W0C3-F1
#
_cell.length_a   1.000
_cell.length_b   1.000
_cell.length_c   1.000
_cell.angle_alpha   90.00
_cell.angle_beta   90.00
_cell.angle_gamma   90.00
#
_symmetry.space_group_name_H-M   'P 1'
#
loop_
_entity.id
_entity.type
_entity.pdbx_description
1 polymer ?
#
loop_
_entity_poly.entity_id
_entity_poly.type
_entity_poly.pdbx_seq_one_letter_code
_entity_poly.pdbx_strand_id
1 'polypeptide(L)'
;MMKLSWVWIVIAIAFLQLVTGFLDFNEPELSLIEAYDYGVSKLNYNPLMVGLTLITSAGAKGAVCLDGTLPGYHWHRGYGSGANSWLIQLEGGGWCNNVRTCVYRKKTRRGSSTYMEKQIPFTGILSDKAEQNPDFFNWNRVKLRYCDGASFTGDTENKAAKLQFRGQRIWLAAMEDLMSKGMRNAKQALLSGCSAGGLASILHCDEFRNLFPRTSKVKCLSDAGLFLDAVDVSGGRTLRSLYNGVVGLQV
;
A
#
# COMPACT_ATOMS: atom_id res chain seq x y z
N MET A 1 -12.91 -54.74 -3.88
CA MET A 1 -12.98 -53.43 -4.55
C MET A 1 -12.96 -52.28 -3.52
N MET A 2 -11.86 -52.11 -2.77
CA MET A 2 -11.80 -51.11 -1.68
C MET A 2 -10.43 -50.41 -1.56
N LYS A 3 -9.55 -50.59 -2.54
CA LYS A 3 -8.19 -50.00 -2.54
C LYS A 3 -8.04 -48.80 -3.49
N LEU A 4 -8.90 -48.66 -4.50
CA LEU A 4 -8.84 -47.52 -5.44
C LEU A 4 -9.50 -46.25 -4.87
N SER A 5 -10.53 -46.35 -4.03
CA SER A 5 -11.25 -45.18 -3.49
C SER A 5 -10.40 -44.35 -2.52
N TRP A 6 -9.54 -44.98 -1.74
CA TRP A 6 -8.65 -44.31 -0.80
C TRP A 6 -7.58 -43.47 -1.49
N VAL A 7 -7.10 -43.92 -2.66
CA VAL A 7 -6.11 -43.17 -3.45
C VAL A 7 -6.70 -41.86 -3.96
N TRP A 8 -7.96 -41.89 -4.44
CA TRP A 8 -8.66 -40.67 -4.88
C TRP A 8 -8.99 -39.71 -3.72
N ILE A 9 -9.29 -40.24 -2.54
CA ILE A 9 -9.51 -39.42 -1.33
C ILE A 9 -8.20 -38.76 -0.88
N VAL A 10 -7.08 -39.49 -0.88
CA VAL A 10 -5.77 -38.94 -0.53
C VAL A 10 -5.31 -37.89 -1.56
N ILE A 11 -5.54 -38.13 -2.85
CA ILE A 11 -5.24 -37.14 -3.91
C ILE A 11 -6.13 -35.90 -3.76
N ALA A 12 -7.42 -36.07 -3.44
CA ALA A 12 -8.33 -34.95 -3.23
C ALA A 12 -7.97 -34.13 -1.98
N ILE A 13 -7.55 -34.79 -0.89
CA ILE A 13 -7.07 -34.12 0.34
C ILE A 13 -5.73 -33.42 0.08
N ALA A 14 -4.81 -34.05 -0.67
CA ALA A 14 -3.54 -33.44 -1.07
C ALA A 14 -3.77 -32.22 -1.98
N PHE A 15 -4.72 -32.29 -2.92
CA PHE A 15 -5.13 -31.14 -3.74
C PHE A 15 -5.82 -30.06 -2.91
N LEU A 16 -6.68 -30.42 -1.94
CA LEU A 16 -7.28 -29.46 -1.03
C LEU A 16 -6.20 -28.74 -0.20
N GLN A 17 -5.21 -29.48 0.30
CA GLN A 17 -4.06 -28.93 1.03
C GLN A 17 -3.15 -28.07 0.16
N LEU A 18 -3.00 -28.40 -1.13
CA LEU A 18 -2.25 -27.57 -2.09
C LEU A 18 -2.98 -26.26 -2.39
N VAL A 19 -4.32 -26.29 -2.45
CA VAL A 19 -5.17 -25.12 -2.70
C VAL A 19 -5.31 -24.24 -1.44
N THR A 20 -5.35 -24.82 -0.23
CA THR A 20 -5.31 -24.07 1.04
C THR A 20 -3.92 -23.57 1.38
N GLY A 21 -2.86 -24.26 0.95
CA GLY A 21 -1.47 -23.86 1.16
C GLY A 21 -1.06 -22.56 0.46
N PHE A 22 -1.90 -22.05 -0.46
CA PHE A 22 -1.71 -20.74 -1.09
C PHE A 22 -2.28 -19.57 -0.27
N LEU A 23 -2.97 -19.79 0.86
CA LEU A 23 -3.70 -18.72 1.56
C LEU A 23 -3.49 -18.62 3.08
N ASP A 24 -2.57 -19.39 3.69
CA ASP A 24 -2.25 -19.26 5.11
C ASP A 24 -0.75 -18.97 5.34
N PHE A 25 -0.22 -17.93 4.68
CA PHE A 25 1.01 -17.30 5.15
C PHE A 25 0.65 -16.25 6.20
N ASN A 26 1.23 -16.36 7.39
CA ASN A 26 1.19 -15.26 8.34
C ASN A 26 1.92 -14.06 7.73
N GLU A 27 1.28 -12.89 7.66
CA GLU A 27 1.86 -11.65 7.10
C GLU A 27 3.25 -11.24 7.69
N PRO A 28 3.65 -11.53 8.94
CA PRO A 28 5.05 -11.36 9.34
C PRO A 28 6.02 -12.22 8.52
N GLU A 29 5.65 -13.46 8.17
CA GLU A 29 6.43 -14.29 7.23
C GLU A 29 6.42 -13.71 5.83
N LEU A 30 5.33 -13.11 5.36
CA LEU A 30 5.30 -12.47 4.04
C LEU A 30 6.23 -11.25 3.96
N SER A 31 6.27 -10.43 5.01
CA SER A 31 7.22 -9.30 5.10
C SER A 31 8.68 -9.76 5.19
N LEU A 32 8.92 -10.90 5.84
CA LEU A 32 10.23 -11.54 5.90
C LEU A 32 10.59 -12.15 4.54
N ILE A 33 9.65 -12.79 3.85
CA ILE A 33 9.84 -13.38 2.52
C ILE A 33 10.10 -12.28 1.49
N GLU A 34 9.36 -11.17 1.51
CA GLU A 34 9.68 -9.98 0.70
C GLU A 34 11.10 -9.50 0.98
N ALA A 35 11.55 -9.46 2.25
CA ALA A 35 12.93 -9.11 2.58
C ALA A 35 13.97 -10.16 2.13
N TYR A 36 13.61 -11.44 2.08
CA TYR A 36 14.46 -12.54 1.61
C TYR A 36 14.57 -12.60 0.08
N ASP A 37 13.50 -12.26 -0.66
CA ASP A 37 13.47 -12.26 -2.13
C ASP A 37 14.34 -11.14 -2.74
N TYR A 38 14.63 -10.08 -1.96
CA TYR A 38 15.64 -9.06 -2.29
C TYR A 38 17.10 -9.50 -2.00
N GLY A 39 17.38 -10.80 -1.82
CA GLY A 39 18.76 -11.33 -1.80
C GLY A 39 19.55 -10.99 -0.54
N VAL A 40 18.89 -10.73 0.60
CA VAL A 40 19.58 -10.40 1.84
C VAL A 40 20.08 -11.69 2.52
N SER A 41 21.37 -11.98 2.30
CA SER A 41 22.10 -12.98 3.08
C SER A 41 21.96 -12.74 4.59
N LYS A 42 21.99 -13.82 5.35
CA LYS A 42 21.74 -13.97 6.80
C LYS A 42 22.76 -13.25 7.71
N LEU A 43 23.14 -12.00 7.39
CA LEU A 43 24.03 -11.15 8.15
C LEU A 43 23.24 -9.99 8.76
N ASN A 44 22.97 -10.08 10.07
CA ASN A 44 22.54 -8.97 10.91
C ASN A 44 21.29 -8.20 10.42
N TYR A 45 20.18 -8.92 10.19
CA TYR A 45 18.89 -8.33 9.83
C TYR A 45 18.24 -7.65 11.05
N ASN A 46 18.68 -6.44 11.36
CA ASN A 46 18.02 -5.56 12.33
C ASN A 46 17.47 -4.33 11.57
N PRO A 47 16.25 -4.41 11.00
CA PRO A 47 15.64 -3.30 10.28
C PRO A 47 15.17 -2.22 11.26
N LEU A 48 15.15 -0.97 10.80
CA LEU A 48 14.56 0.12 11.54
C LEU A 48 13.04 -0.09 11.66
N MET A 49 12.55 -0.23 12.89
CA MET A 49 11.11 -0.32 13.18
C MET A 49 10.52 1.08 13.36
N VAL A 50 9.53 1.44 12.54
CA VAL A 50 8.93 2.78 12.53
C VAL A 50 7.48 2.71 13.00
N GLY A 51 7.11 3.56 13.95
CA GLY A 51 5.76 3.61 14.54
C GLY A 51 4.69 4.18 13.62
N LEU A 52 3.47 3.68 13.78
CA LEU A 52 2.27 4.19 13.11
C LEU A 52 1.85 5.53 13.71
N THR A 53 1.64 6.52 12.85
CA THR A 53 1.04 7.82 13.20
C THR A 53 -0.30 7.94 12.50
N LEU A 54 -1.38 8.10 13.27
CA LEU A 54 -2.71 8.40 12.71
C LEU A 54 -2.81 9.89 12.37
N ILE A 55 -3.48 10.19 11.25
CA ILE A 55 -3.70 11.56 10.80
C ILE A 55 -4.96 12.08 11.51
N THR A 56 -4.77 12.71 12.68
CA THR A 56 -5.89 13.17 13.52
C THR A 56 -6.78 14.21 12.82
N SER A 57 -6.20 15.06 11.97
CA SER A 57 -6.92 16.07 11.19
C SER A 57 -7.78 15.50 10.06
N ALA A 58 -7.61 14.22 9.70
CA ALA A 58 -8.29 13.58 8.58
C ALA A 58 -9.80 13.41 8.83
N GLY A 59 -10.20 13.12 10.07
CA GLY A 59 -11.61 12.89 10.41
C GLY A 59 -12.51 14.09 10.12
N ALA A 60 -12.04 15.30 10.44
CA ALA A 60 -12.78 16.54 10.16
C ALA A 60 -12.99 16.80 8.65
N LYS A 61 -12.20 16.16 7.79
CA LYS A 61 -12.28 16.26 6.32
C LYS A 61 -13.04 15.09 5.69
N GLY A 62 -13.55 14.16 6.51
CA GLY A 62 -14.13 12.91 6.05
C GLY A 62 -13.12 11.99 5.36
N ALA A 63 -11.83 12.17 5.62
CA ALA A 63 -10.76 11.28 5.14
C ALA A 63 -10.63 10.12 6.12
N VAL A 64 -11.29 9.01 5.82
CA VAL A 64 -11.38 7.82 6.68
C VAL A 64 -11.20 6.54 5.86
N CYS A 65 -10.66 5.49 6.48
CA CYS A 65 -10.53 4.17 5.88
C CYS A 65 -11.90 3.54 5.57
N LEU A 66 -11.91 2.39 4.87
CA LEU A 66 -13.14 1.67 4.48
C LEU A 66 -14.15 1.45 5.63
N ASP A 67 -13.68 1.27 6.86
CA ASP A 67 -14.50 1.08 8.06
C ASP A 67 -14.85 2.36 8.84
N GLY A 68 -14.33 3.51 8.42
CA GLY A 68 -14.52 4.80 9.09
C GLY A 68 -13.41 5.19 10.08
N THR A 69 -12.39 4.35 10.28
CA THR A 69 -11.23 4.70 11.12
C THR A 69 -10.32 5.73 10.44
N LEU A 70 -9.49 6.41 11.23
CA LEU A 70 -8.55 7.40 10.69
C LEU A 70 -7.44 6.73 9.87
N PRO A 71 -7.01 7.30 8.74
CA PRO A 71 -5.83 6.86 8.02
C PRO A 71 -4.54 7.17 8.80
N GLY A 72 -3.43 6.57 8.38
CA GLY A 72 -2.14 6.76 9.03
C GLY A 72 -0.96 6.48 8.12
N TYR A 73 0.23 6.85 8.60
CA TYR A 73 1.50 6.60 7.94
C TYR A 73 2.57 6.26 8.98
N HIS A 74 3.68 5.69 8.52
CA HIS A 74 4.92 5.54 9.29
C HIS A 74 5.92 6.56 8.77
N TRP A 75 6.62 7.27 9.66
CA TRP A 75 7.57 8.32 9.25
C TRP A 75 8.85 8.24 10.06
N HIS A 76 9.97 8.14 9.33
CA HIS A 76 11.30 8.31 9.88
C HIS A 76 11.93 9.61 9.34
N ARG A 77 12.43 10.46 10.25
CA ARG A 77 12.95 11.78 9.92
C ARG A 77 14.28 11.69 9.17
N GLY A 78 14.44 12.55 8.18
CA GLY A 78 15.71 12.72 7.47
C GLY A 78 16.74 13.45 8.31
N TYR A 79 18.01 13.32 7.93
CA TYR A 79 19.14 13.93 8.64
C TYR A 79 20.25 14.34 7.66
N GLY A 80 21.17 15.18 8.14
CA GLY A 80 22.30 15.68 7.34
C GLY A 80 21.84 16.32 6.03
N SER A 81 22.47 15.94 4.92
CA SER A 81 22.13 16.44 3.58
C SER A 81 20.72 16.07 3.12
N GLY A 82 20.13 14.98 3.64
CA GLY A 82 18.79 14.50 3.29
C GLY A 82 17.66 15.10 4.13
N ALA A 83 17.96 15.95 5.11
CA ALA A 83 16.95 16.51 6.03
C ALA A 83 15.85 17.33 5.33
N ASN A 84 16.14 17.90 4.16
CA ASN A 84 15.19 18.64 3.31
C ASN A 84 14.79 17.87 2.05
N SER A 85 14.95 16.55 2.05
CA SER A 85 14.51 15.66 0.98
C SER A 85 13.49 14.66 1.51
N TRP A 86 12.48 14.33 0.71
CA TRP A 86 11.31 13.55 1.12
C TRP A 86 11.02 12.40 0.16
N LEU A 87 10.81 11.22 0.70
CA LEU A 87 10.35 10.02 0.00
C LEU A 87 9.02 9.58 0.62
N ILE A 88 7.95 9.63 -0.17
CA ILE A 88 6.63 9.15 0.20
C ILE A 88 6.38 7.83 -0.55
N GLN A 89 6.34 6.73 0.18
CA GLN A 89 6.02 5.39 -0.33
C GLN A 89 4.55 5.06 -0.07
N LEU A 90 3.75 4.89 -1.11
CA LEU A 90 2.37 4.46 -1.06
C LEU A 90 2.31 2.93 -0.93
N GLU A 91 1.69 2.45 0.14
CA GLU A 91 1.46 1.02 0.33
C GLU A 91 0.53 0.45 -0.75
N GLY A 92 0.82 -0.77 -1.22
CA GLY A 92 -0.01 -1.51 -2.15
C GLY A 92 -0.91 -2.56 -1.48
N GLY A 93 -1.46 -3.48 -2.27
CA GLY A 93 -2.22 -4.61 -1.76
C GLY A 93 -3.57 -4.84 -2.43
N GLY A 94 -3.61 -4.71 -3.75
CA GLY A 94 -4.80 -4.96 -4.57
C GLY A 94 -5.96 -4.00 -4.30
N TRP A 95 -7.15 -4.41 -4.74
CA TRP A 95 -8.37 -3.61 -4.66
C TRP A 95 -9.52 -4.45 -4.16
N CYS A 96 -10.60 -3.80 -3.75
CA CYS A 96 -11.90 -4.44 -3.64
C CYS A 96 -12.82 -3.85 -4.72
N ASN A 97 -13.53 -4.68 -5.47
CA ASN A 97 -14.23 -4.26 -6.69
C ASN A 97 -15.73 -4.57 -6.65
N ASN A 98 -16.26 -4.96 -5.49
CA ASN A 98 -17.68 -5.11 -5.23
C ASN A 98 -17.95 -4.97 -3.72
N VAL A 99 -19.21 -4.78 -3.35
CA VAL A 99 -19.61 -4.57 -1.94
C VAL A 99 -19.14 -5.72 -1.04
N ARG A 100 -19.26 -6.98 -1.49
CA ARG A 100 -18.87 -8.15 -0.70
C ARG A 100 -17.37 -8.15 -0.40
N THR A 101 -16.53 -7.95 -1.41
CA THR A 101 -15.07 -7.94 -1.24
C THR A 101 -14.63 -6.75 -0.39
N CYS A 102 -15.28 -5.59 -0.52
CA CYS A 102 -14.97 -4.42 0.31
C CYS A 102 -15.42 -4.59 1.77
N VAL A 103 -16.57 -5.22 2.02
CA VAL A 103 -17.02 -5.56 3.40
C VAL A 103 -16.06 -6.53 4.09
N TYR A 104 -15.49 -7.48 3.35
CA TYR A 104 -14.43 -8.33 3.89
C TYR A 104 -13.17 -7.51 4.18
N ARG A 105 -12.74 -6.72 3.20
CA ARG A 105 -11.49 -5.93 3.28
C ARG A 105 -11.48 -4.92 4.43
N LYS A 106 -12.61 -4.30 4.76
CA LYS A 106 -12.69 -3.32 5.87
C LYS A 106 -12.38 -3.92 7.26
N LYS A 107 -12.38 -5.25 7.39
CA LYS A 107 -11.99 -5.98 8.61
C LYS A 107 -10.52 -6.39 8.63
N THR A 108 -9.67 -5.74 7.82
CA THR A 108 -8.24 -6.06 7.69
C THR A 108 -7.39 -4.80 7.79
N ARG A 109 -6.07 -4.96 7.92
CA ARG A 109 -5.10 -3.85 7.91
C ARG A 109 -5.20 -2.95 6.67
N ARG A 110 -5.75 -3.48 5.56
CA ARG A 110 -5.93 -2.75 4.29
C ARG A 110 -7.29 -2.09 4.11
N GLY A 111 -8.07 -2.00 5.19
CA GLY A 111 -9.35 -1.30 5.21
C GLY A 111 -9.68 -0.62 6.53
N SER A 112 -8.80 -0.71 7.53
CA SER A 112 -9.02 -0.17 8.86
C SER A 112 -7.71 -0.03 9.62
N SER A 113 -7.50 1.12 10.25
CA SER A 113 -6.30 1.39 11.03
C SER A 113 -6.28 0.69 12.39
N THR A 114 -7.42 0.17 12.84
CA THR A 114 -7.51 -0.70 14.03
C THR A 114 -6.67 -1.96 13.86
N TYR A 115 -6.61 -2.50 12.63
CA TYR A 115 -5.86 -3.72 12.30
C TYR A 115 -4.47 -3.46 11.73
N MET A 116 -4.05 -2.20 11.60
CA MET A 116 -2.69 -1.88 11.16
C MET A 116 -1.67 -2.20 12.27
N GLU A 117 -0.52 -2.72 11.83
CA GLU A 117 0.65 -2.94 12.66
C GLU A 117 1.08 -1.62 13.29
N LYS A 118 1.36 -1.64 14.61
CA LYS A 118 1.76 -0.44 15.34
C LYS A 118 3.17 0.01 14.99
N GLN A 119 4.00 -0.90 14.50
CA GLN A 119 5.30 -0.63 13.92
C GLN A 119 5.52 -1.53 12.71
N ILE A 120 6.25 -1.05 11.71
CA ILE A 120 6.68 -1.85 10.55
C ILE A 120 8.18 -1.67 10.30
N PRO A 121 8.86 -2.70 9.77
CA PRO A 121 10.25 -2.56 9.35
C PRO A 121 10.33 -1.67 8.11
N PHE A 122 11.28 -0.75 8.12
CA PHE A 122 11.67 0.03 6.94
C PHE A 122 12.85 -0.67 6.25
N THR A 123 12.60 -1.14 5.03
CA THR A 123 13.52 -1.97 4.22
C THR A 123 13.61 -1.42 2.79
N GLY A 124 14.56 -1.93 1.99
CA GLY A 124 14.73 -1.51 0.59
C GLY A 124 14.89 0.01 0.46
N ILE A 125 14.10 0.63 -0.42
CA ILE A 125 14.10 2.10 -0.63
C ILE A 125 13.74 2.92 0.63
N LEU A 126 13.15 2.29 1.65
CA LEU A 126 12.87 2.92 2.94
C LEU A 126 13.93 2.63 4.00
N SER A 127 14.93 1.78 3.75
CA SER A 127 15.99 1.46 4.71
C SER A 127 16.81 2.69 5.10
N ASP A 128 17.28 2.74 6.36
CA ASP A 128 18.17 3.79 6.87
C ASP A 128 19.66 3.46 6.72
N LYS A 129 19.96 2.28 6.17
CA LYS A 129 21.31 1.79 5.92
C LYS A 129 21.74 2.14 4.51
N ALA A 130 22.84 2.89 4.38
CA ALA A 130 23.36 3.33 3.08
C ALA A 130 23.75 2.14 2.19
N GLU A 131 24.11 1.01 2.77
CA GLU A 131 24.46 -0.22 2.05
C GLU A 131 23.24 -0.85 1.35
N GLN A 132 22.03 -0.58 1.84
CA GLN A 132 20.77 -1.08 1.29
C GLN A 132 20.03 -0.02 0.48
N ASN A 133 20.19 1.26 0.84
CA ASN A 133 19.51 2.40 0.27
C ASN A 133 20.48 3.55 0.02
N PRO A 134 21.42 3.41 -0.93
CA PRO A 134 22.50 4.38 -1.12
C PRO A 134 22.02 5.78 -1.46
N ASP A 135 20.85 5.90 -2.10
CA ASP A 135 20.32 7.17 -2.59
C ASP A 135 19.47 7.93 -1.57
N PHE A 136 18.68 7.22 -0.75
CA PHE A 136 17.63 7.83 0.07
C PHE A 136 17.72 7.54 1.57
N PHE A 137 18.76 6.83 2.04
CA PHE A 137 18.86 6.40 3.45
C PHE A 137 18.77 7.54 4.48
N ASN A 138 19.19 8.75 4.14
CA ASN A 138 19.13 9.91 5.04
C ASN A 138 17.98 10.90 4.73
N TRP A 139 17.07 10.56 3.81
CA TRP A 139 15.89 11.37 3.52
C TRP A 139 14.81 11.21 4.60
N ASN A 140 13.85 12.13 4.63
CA ASN A 140 12.58 11.88 5.31
C ASN A 140 11.85 10.77 4.55
N ARG A 141 11.65 9.63 5.21
CA ARG A 141 11.07 8.43 4.60
C ARG A 141 9.72 8.16 5.23
N VAL A 142 8.69 8.11 4.40
CA VAL A 142 7.30 7.94 4.82
C VAL A 142 6.71 6.75 4.11
N LYS A 143 5.98 5.89 4.83
CA LYS A 143 5.09 4.87 4.24
C LYS A 143 3.65 5.21 4.57
N LEU A 144 2.91 5.71 3.59
CA LEU A 144 1.47 5.99 3.73
C LEU A 144 0.70 4.67 3.66
N ARG A 145 -0.08 4.37 4.70
CA ARG A 145 -0.81 3.11 4.80
C ARG A 145 -2.04 3.13 3.90
N TYR A 146 -2.29 2.00 3.24
CA TYR A 146 -3.36 1.87 2.25
C TYR A 146 -4.60 1.26 2.89
N CYS A 147 -5.71 2.02 2.91
CA CYS A 147 -6.94 1.58 3.57
C CYS A 147 -8.24 1.98 2.87
N ASP A 148 -8.18 2.50 1.64
CA ASP A 148 -9.36 2.90 0.85
C ASP A 148 -9.81 1.84 -0.16
N GLY A 149 -8.90 0.98 -0.66
CA GLY A 149 -9.25 -0.08 -1.60
C GLY A 149 -9.39 0.34 -3.06
N ALA A 150 -9.01 1.57 -3.42
CA ALA A 150 -9.07 2.16 -4.76
C ALA A 150 -7.80 2.96 -5.13
N SER A 151 -6.60 2.53 -4.71
CA SER A 151 -5.34 3.25 -5.02
C SER A 151 -5.39 4.75 -4.70
N PHE A 152 -6.00 5.14 -3.58
CA PHE A 152 -6.15 6.52 -3.15
C PHE A 152 -7.00 7.43 -4.08
N THR A 153 -7.91 6.87 -4.90
CA THR A 153 -8.68 7.68 -5.88
C THR A 153 -10.17 7.87 -5.59
N GLY A 154 -10.82 6.98 -4.84
CA GLY A 154 -12.28 7.06 -4.62
C GLY A 154 -12.70 8.24 -3.74
N ASP A 155 -13.90 8.79 -3.97
CA ASP A 155 -14.61 9.68 -3.03
C ASP A 155 -16.12 9.46 -2.98
N THR A 156 -16.52 8.24 -2.67
CA THR A 156 -17.92 7.85 -2.54
C THR A 156 -18.16 7.07 -1.24
N GLU A 157 -19.38 6.56 -1.05
CA GLU A 157 -19.70 5.70 0.08
C GLU A 157 -20.84 4.75 -0.25
N ASN A 158 -20.89 3.62 0.45
CA ASN A 158 -22.06 2.76 0.49
C ASN A 158 -22.64 2.74 1.90
N LYS A 159 -23.70 3.53 2.11
CA LYS A 159 -24.34 3.69 3.43
C LYS A 159 -24.92 2.38 3.96
N ALA A 160 -25.57 1.59 3.10
CA ALA A 160 -26.18 0.31 3.50
C ALA A 160 -25.13 -0.70 4.00
N ALA A 161 -23.98 -0.78 3.31
CA ALA A 161 -22.88 -1.66 3.69
C ALA A 161 -21.91 -1.05 4.73
N LYS A 162 -22.15 0.22 5.13
CA LYS A 162 -21.25 1.01 5.99
C LYS A 162 -19.81 0.99 5.46
N LEU A 163 -19.63 1.35 4.20
CA LEU A 163 -18.33 1.45 3.52
C LEU A 163 -18.04 2.88 3.15
N GLN A 164 -16.81 3.32 3.41
CA GLN A 164 -16.31 4.65 3.11
C GLN A 164 -15.21 4.55 2.05
N PHE A 165 -15.47 5.00 0.83
CA PHE A 165 -14.50 4.98 -0.26
C PHE A 165 -13.85 6.36 -0.37
N ARG A 166 -12.92 6.66 0.54
CA ARG A 166 -12.37 8.02 0.73
C ARG A 166 -10.90 8.14 0.31
N GLY A 167 -10.48 7.36 -0.70
CA GLY A 167 -9.11 7.34 -1.19
C GLY A 167 -8.55 8.74 -1.49
N GLN A 168 -9.26 9.54 -2.31
CA GLN A 168 -8.81 10.88 -2.68
C GLN A 168 -8.68 11.78 -1.45
N ARG A 169 -9.62 11.68 -0.50
CA ARG A 169 -9.58 12.47 0.73
C ARG A 169 -8.43 12.05 1.65
N ILE A 170 -8.15 10.75 1.75
CA ILE A 170 -7.01 10.22 2.51
C ILE A 170 -5.71 10.76 1.93
N TRP A 171 -5.55 10.72 0.61
CA TRP A 171 -4.38 11.29 -0.08
C TRP A 171 -4.19 12.77 0.26
N LEU A 172 -5.22 13.59 0.06
CA LEU A 172 -5.16 15.03 0.33
C LEU A 172 -4.84 15.32 1.80
N ALA A 173 -5.50 14.62 2.74
CA ALA A 173 -5.27 14.80 4.16
C ALA A 173 -3.84 14.40 4.58
N ALA A 174 -3.30 13.32 4.02
CA ALA A 174 -1.94 12.88 4.28
C ALA A 174 -0.91 13.86 3.73
N MET A 175 -1.10 14.34 2.50
CA MET A 175 -0.18 15.31 1.89
C MET A 175 -0.18 16.62 2.66
N GLU A 176 -1.35 17.15 3.03
CA GLU A 176 -1.45 18.38 3.81
C GLU A 176 -0.78 18.24 5.18
N ASP A 177 -1.02 17.13 5.86
CA ASP A 177 -0.43 16.85 7.17
C ASP A 177 1.11 16.76 7.10
N LEU A 178 1.66 16.07 6.09
CA LEU A 178 3.12 15.99 5.87
C LEU A 178 3.70 17.35 5.45
N MET A 179 2.97 18.14 4.64
CA MET A 179 3.33 19.51 4.28
C MET A 179 3.44 20.41 5.50
N SER A 180 2.56 20.24 6.50
CA SER A 180 2.63 20.96 7.77
C SER A 180 3.85 20.56 8.62
N LYS A 181 4.31 19.32 8.49
CA LYS A 181 5.43 18.72 9.23
C LYS A 181 6.82 19.01 8.64
N GLY A 182 6.88 19.84 7.61
CA GLY A 182 8.12 20.32 7.01
C GLY A 182 8.31 19.93 5.55
N MET A 183 7.45 19.07 4.97
CA MET A 183 7.58 18.67 3.57
C MET A 183 7.47 19.86 2.62
N ARG A 184 6.73 20.92 2.99
CA ARG A 184 6.64 22.16 2.20
C ARG A 184 7.98 22.81 1.86
N ASN A 185 9.03 22.54 2.66
CA ASN A 185 10.37 23.10 2.48
C ASN A 185 11.29 22.15 1.69
N ALA A 186 10.76 21.07 1.12
CA ALA A 186 11.56 20.07 0.44
C ALA A 186 12.26 20.65 -0.81
N LYS A 187 13.57 20.42 -0.89
CA LYS A 187 14.36 20.67 -2.11
C LYS A 187 14.14 19.56 -3.14
N GLN A 188 13.97 18.33 -2.64
CA GLN A 188 13.73 17.14 -3.44
C GLN A 188 12.58 16.35 -2.83
N ALA A 189 11.67 15.88 -3.67
CA ALA A 189 10.56 15.03 -3.25
C ALA A 189 10.37 13.88 -4.24
N LEU A 190 10.22 12.67 -3.74
CA LEU A 190 9.94 11.47 -4.51
C LEU A 190 8.63 10.86 -4.02
N LEU A 191 7.64 10.78 -4.91
CA LEU A 191 6.47 9.94 -4.69
C LEU A 191 6.76 8.56 -5.26
N SER A 192 6.59 7.51 -4.48
CA SER A 192 6.75 6.15 -4.95
C SER A 192 5.70 5.24 -4.36
N GLY A 193 5.56 4.03 -4.88
CA GLY A 193 4.67 3.01 -4.39
C GLY A 193 4.82 1.73 -5.19
N CYS A 194 4.34 0.62 -4.62
CA CYS A 194 4.39 -0.70 -5.24
C CYS A 194 2.97 -1.22 -5.50
N SER A 195 2.75 -1.93 -6.62
CA SER A 195 1.46 -2.54 -6.97
C SER A 195 0.34 -1.48 -7.03
N ALA A 196 -0.72 -1.63 -6.22
CA ALA A 196 -1.78 -0.61 -6.11
C ALA A 196 -1.26 0.78 -5.69
N GLY A 197 -0.19 0.85 -4.89
CA GLY A 197 0.49 2.10 -4.56
C GLY A 197 1.36 2.64 -5.70
N GLY A 198 1.87 1.75 -6.56
CA GLY A 198 2.58 2.14 -7.79
C GLY A 198 1.62 2.80 -8.77
N LEU A 199 0.44 2.20 -8.98
CA LEU A 199 -0.64 2.83 -9.75
C LEU A 199 -1.03 4.19 -9.15
N ALA A 200 -1.21 4.27 -7.83
CA ALA A 200 -1.49 5.52 -7.14
C ALA A 200 -0.40 6.58 -7.39
N SER A 201 0.87 6.17 -7.45
CA SER A 201 1.99 7.08 -7.73
C SER A 201 1.94 7.66 -9.14
N ILE A 202 1.38 6.91 -10.12
CA ILE A 202 1.10 7.45 -11.45
C ILE A 202 -0.06 8.46 -11.37
N LEU A 203 -1.18 8.05 -10.77
CA LEU A 203 -2.42 8.82 -10.74
C LEU A 203 -2.29 10.16 -10.00
N HIS A 204 -1.50 10.20 -8.93
CA HIS A 204 -1.32 11.41 -8.11
C HIS A 204 -0.02 12.16 -8.39
N CYS A 205 0.76 11.78 -9.41
CA CYS A 205 2.07 12.39 -9.63
C CYS A 205 1.99 13.91 -9.86
N ASP A 206 1.04 14.35 -10.68
CA ASP A 206 0.86 15.77 -11.00
C ASP A 206 0.31 16.55 -9.80
N GLU A 207 -0.63 15.97 -9.04
CA GLU A 207 -1.10 16.56 -7.78
C GLU A 207 0.05 16.74 -6.81
N PHE A 208 0.90 15.71 -6.64
CA PHE A 208 2.07 15.77 -5.78
C PHE A 208 3.07 16.82 -6.25
N ARG A 209 3.34 16.91 -7.57
CA ARG A 209 4.20 17.95 -8.14
C ARG A 209 3.67 19.35 -7.83
N ASN A 210 2.36 19.55 -7.89
CA ASN A 210 1.72 20.85 -7.70
C ASN A 210 1.72 21.33 -6.24
N LEU A 211 2.05 20.47 -5.27
CA LEU A 211 2.23 20.88 -3.86
C LEU A 211 3.49 21.73 -3.64
N PHE A 212 4.47 21.68 -4.54
CA PHE A 212 5.79 22.28 -4.36
C PHE A 212 6.06 23.42 -5.35
N PRO A 213 6.90 24.41 -4.98
CA PRO A 213 7.31 25.46 -5.91
C PRO A 213 8.07 24.87 -7.13
N ARG A 214 8.20 25.67 -8.19
CA ARG A 214 8.92 25.26 -9.40
C ARG A 214 10.39 24.92 -9.16
N THR A 215 10.98 25.46 -8.10
CA THR A 215 12.37 25.25 -7.70
C THR A 215 12.63 23.89 -7.05
N SER A 216 11.61 23.21 -6.51
CA SER A 216 11.75 21.88 -5.92
C SER A 216 11.83 20.82 -7.02
N LYS A 217 12.78 19.88 -6.89
CA LYS A 217 12.92 18.72 -7.79
C LYS A 217 11.97 17.62 -7.32
N VAL A 218 10.83 17.50 -7.98
CA VAL A 218 9.84 16.46 -7.69
C VAL A 218 9.89 15.37 -8.76
N LYS A 219 9.86 14.10 -8.33
CA LYS A 219 9.83 12.92 -9.20
C LYS A 219 8.82 11.90 -8.67
N CYS A 220 8.39 11.01 -9.55
CA CYS A 220 7.50 9.90 -9.21
C CYS A 220 8.11 8.59 -9.71
N LEU A 221 8.00 7.52 -8.92
CA LEU A 221 8.50 6.18 -9.20
C LEU A 221 7.38 5.16 -8.95
N SER A 222 6.81 4.64 -10.03
CA SER A 222 5.81 3.57 -9.96
C SER A 222 6.49 2.21 -10.08
N ASP A 223 6.53 1.46 -8.98
CA ASP A 223 6.95 0.06 -8.98
C ASP A 223 5.73 -0.87 -9.12
N ALA A 224 5.81 -1.84 -10.05
CA ALA A 224 4.73 -2.79 -10.36
C ALA A 224 3.32 -2.17 -10.52
N GLY A 225 3.25 -0.90 -10.95
CA GLY A 225 2.02 -0.10 -10.97
C GLY A 225 1.34 0.03 -12.33
N LEU A 226 1.94 -0.50 -13.39
CA LEU A 226 1.39 -0.47 -14.75
C LEU A 226 0.58 -1.74 -15.02
N PHE A 227 -0.72 -1.58 -15.21
CA PHE A 227 -1.65 -2.67 -15.49
C PHE A 227 -2.22 -2.53 -16.90
N LEU A 228 -2.07 -3.57 -17.72
CA LEU A 228 -2.50 -3.55 -19.12
C LEU A 228 -3.94 -4.02 -19.26
N ASP A 229 -4.72 -3.29 -20.05
CA ASP A 229 -6.03 -3.77 -20.52
C ASP A 229 -5.88 -4.71 -21.72
N ALA A 230 -5.34 -5.90 -21.42
CA ALA A 230 -5.07 -6.95 -22.39
C ALA A 230 -5.96 -8.18 -22.16
N VAL A 231 -6.00 -9.05 -23.17
CA VAL A 231 -6.58 -10.39 -23.04
C VAL A 231 -5.61 -11.25 -22.24
N ASP A 232 -6.11 -11.93 -21.21
CA ASP A 232 -5.33 -12.85 -20.39
C ASP A 232 -5.15 -14.22 -21.06
N VAL A 233 -4.32 -15.09 -20.45
CA VAL A 233 -4.02 -16.43 -20.99
C VAL A 233 -5.23 -17.35 -21.09
N SER A 234 -6.33 -17.03 -20.40
CA SER A 234 -7.60 -17.76 -20.47
C SER A 234 -8.57 -17.16 -21.49
N GLY A 235 -8.14 -16.14 -22.26
CA GLY A 235 -8.99 -15.45 -23.23
C GLY A 235 -9.91 -14.39 -22.62
N GLY A 236 -9.80 -14.13 -21.30
CA GLY A 236 -10.60 -13.16 -20.58
C GLY A 236 -10.01 -11.76 -20.57
N ARG A 237 -10.71 -10.80 -19.96
CA ARG A 237 -10.21 -9.44 -19.68
C ARG A 237 -10.26 -9.15 -18.18
N THR A 238 -9.54 -9.96 -17.41
CA THR A 238 -9.59 -9.93 -15.94
C THR A 238 -9.34 -8.54 -15.35
N LEU A 239 -8.31 -7.82 -15.80
CA LEU A 239 -7.99 -6.48 -15.30
C LEU A 239 -9.07 -5.44 -15.65
N ARG A 240 -9.65 -5.50 -16.86
CA ARG A 240 -10.76 -4.62 -17.24
C ARG A 240 -11.98 -4.84 -16.34
N SER A 241 -12.36 -6.10 -16.13
CA SER A 241 -13.48 -6.46 -15.26
C SER A 241 -13.24 -6.04 -13.80
N LEU A 242 -12.01 -6.22 -13.31
CA LEU A 242 -11.60 -5.76 -11.98
C LEU A 242 -11.77 -4.25 -11.84
N TYR A 243 -11.16 -3.47 -12.75
CA TYR A 243 -11.20 -2.01 -12.67
C TYR A 243 -12.59 -1.43 -12.94
N ASN A 244 -13.40 -2.02 -13.81
CA ASN A 244 -14.80 -1.62 -13.96
C ASN A 244 -15.57 -1.70 -12.64
N GLY A 245 -15.31 -2.75 -11.84
CA GLY A 245 -15.91 -2.89 -10.51
C GLY A 245 -15.34 -1.91 -9.48
N VAL A 246 -14.03 -1.60 -9.53
CA VAL A 246 -13.42 -0.58 -8.66
C VAL A 246 -14.00 0.80 -8.97
N VAL A 247 -13.94 1.22 -10.24
CA VAL A 247 -14.41 2.52 -10.70
C VAL A 247 -15.91 2.65 -10.43
N GLY A 248 -16.74 1.72 -10.93
CA GLY A 248 -18.19 1.81 -10.78
C GLY A 248 -18.71 1.75 -9.34
N LEU A 249 -17.90 1.29 -8.38
CA LEU A 249 -18.27 1.24 -6.97
C LEU A 249 -17.74 2.44 -6.17
N GLN A 250 -16.54 2.94 -6.49
CA GLN A 250 -15.76 3.79 -5.59
C GLN A 250 -15.47 5.20 -6.14
N VAL A 251 -15.47 5.38 -7.46
CA VAL A 251 -15.07 6.63 -8.16
C VAL A 251 -16.29 7.22 -8.85
#